data_AF-A0A1I1LVH3-F1
#
_entry.id   AF-A0A1I1LVH3-F1
#
_cell.length_a   1.000
_cell.length_b   1.000
_cell.length_c   1.000
_cell.angle_alpha   90.00
_cell.angle_beta   90.00
_cell.angle_gamma   90.00
#
_symmetry.space_group_name_H-M   'P 1'
#
loop_
_entity.id
_entity.type
_entity.pdbx_description
1 polymer ?
#
loop_
_entity_poly.entity_id
_entity_poly.type
_entity_poly.pdbx_seq_one_letter_code
_entity_poly.pdbx_strand_id
1 'polypeptide(L)'
;MIFSSLPSWFWAIYYGGLLIAFSLSCLYLSQKKKQRISMIGSIINICCILFVPVFSALNCIAREGNEWDHIKLSVSQGESWTFYTLGGHIYILVWTLLLIWLLFRLFKRKRMEITMKE
;
A
#
# COMPACT_ATOMS: atom_id res chain seq x y z
N MET A 1 -24.97 15.03 16.39
CA MET A 1 -23.62 14.61 15.98
C MET A 1 -23.58 14.52 14.46
N ILE A 2 -22.72 15.29 13.80
CA ILE A 2 -22.53 15.16 12.35
C ILE A 2 -21.37 14.18 12.15
N PHE A 3 -21.70 12.96 11.71
CA PHE A 3 -20.71 12.01 11.23
C PHE A 3 -19.98 12.63 10.04
N SER A 4 -18.83 13.22 10.31
CA SER A 4 -18.02 13.91 9.31
C SER A 4 -16.89 12.96 8.92
N SER A 5 -17.05 12.27 7.79
CA SER A 5 -15.95 11.55 7.13
C SER A 5 -14.88 12.55 6.67
N LEU A 6 -13.66 12.07 6.43
CA LEU A 6 -12.70 12.86 5.66
C LEU A 6 -13.30 13.25 4.29
N PRO A 7 -12.87 14.39 3.72
CA PRO A 7 -13.33 14.85 2.42
C PRO A 7 -13.16 13.78 1.33
N SER A 8 -14.06 13.73 0.36
CA SER A 8 -14.06 12.71 -0.69
C SER A 8 -12.76 12.67 -1.50
N TRP A 9 -12.06 13.80 -1.67
CA TRP A 9 -10.78 13.86 -2.35
C TRP A 9 -9.69 13.05 -1.63
N PHE A 10 -9.73 12.98 -0.30
CA PHE A 10 -8.77 12.21 0.49
C PHE A 10 -8.90 10.73 0.17
N TRP A 11 -10.13 10.21 0.15
CA TRP A 11 -10.42 8.83 -0.19
C TRP A 11 -10.06 8.50 -1.64
N ALA A 12 -10.31 9.41 -2.58
CA ALA A 12 -9.92 9.23 -3.97
C ALA A 12 -8.40 9.04 -4.12
N ILE A 13 -7.59 9.87 -3.44
CA ILE A 13 -6.13 9.74 -3.43
C ILE A 13 -5.71 8.45 -2.73
N TYR A 14 -6.31 8.14 -1.58
CA TYR A 14 -5.99 6.97 -0.78
C TYR A 14 -6.23 5.65 -1.55
N TYR A 15 -7.45 5.44 -2.03
CA TYR A 15 -7.78 4.23 -2.80
C TYR A 15 -7.09 4.21 -4.16
N GLY A 16 -6.88 5.36 -4.79
CA GLY A 16 -6.09 5.47 -6.02
C GLY A 16 -4.63 5.02 -5.81
N GLY A 17 -4.00 5.45 -4.72
CA GLY A 17 -2.65 5.03 -4.34
C GLY A 17 -2.56 3.53 -4.07
N LEU A 18 -3.52 2.96 -3.33
CA LEU A 18 -3.60 1.51 -3.11
C LEU A 18 -3.78 0.72 -4.41
N LEU A 19 -4.59 1.23 -5.33
CA LEU A 19 -4.78 0.61 -6.64
C LEU A 19 -3.48 0.60 -7.46
N ILE A 20 -2.74 1.70 -7.47
CA ILE A 20 -1.42 1.77 -8.11
C ILE A 20 -0.44 0.77 -7.47
N ALA A 21 -0.38 0.72 -6.14
CA ALA A 21 0.46 -0.23 -5.41
C ALA A 21 0.13 -1.69 -5.75
N PHE A 22 -1.17 -1.99 -5.87
CA PHE A 22 -1.67 -3.31 -6.27
C PHE A 22 -1.27 -3.64 -7.71
N SER A 23 -1.54 -2.74 -8.66
CA SER A 23 -1.18 -2.91 -10.07
C SER A 23 0.32 -3.14 -10.24
N LEU A 24 1.18 -2.37 -9.55
CA LEU A 24 2.63 -2.54 -9.60
C LEU A 24 3.08 -3.89 -9.04
N SER A 25 2.47 -4.33 -7.94
CA SER A 25 2.75 -5.64 -7.34
C SER A 25 2.39 -6.78 -8.30
N CYS A 26 1.23 -6.69 -8.96
CA CYS A 26 0.80 -7.64 -9.99
C CYS A 26 1.70 -7.61 -11.23
N LEU A 27 2.08 -6.43 -11.72
CA LEU A 27 2.99 -6.27 -12.86
C LEU A 27 4.36 -6.90 -12.57
N TYR A 28 4.91 -6.69 -11.38
CA TYR A 28 6.17 -7.33 -10.97
C TYR A 28 6.03 -8.86 -10.91
N LEU A 29 4.90 -9.37 -10.38
CA LEU A 29 4.56 -10.78 -10.38
C LEU A 29 4.27 -11.34 -11.78
N SER A 30 4.18 -10.54 -12.84
CA SER A 30 4.08 -11.04 -14.21
C SER A 30 5.45 -11.24 -14.89
N GLN A 31 6.52 -10.61 -14.37
CA GLN A 31 7.85 -10.65 -15.00
C GLN A 31 8.49 -12.04 -14.92
N LYS A 32 9.09 -12.55 -16.00
CA LYS A 32 9.67 -13.91 -16.01
C LYS A 32 10.94 -14.07 -15.15
N LYS A 33 11.73 -13.01 -14.99
CA LYS A 33 12.95 -13.00 -14.14
C LYS A 33 12.65 -12.25 -12.83
N LYS A 34 12.29 -12.98 -11.78
CA LYS A 34 11.99 -12.42 -10.46
C LYS A 34 13.01 -12.90 -9.43
N GLN A 35 13.37 -12.03 -8.50
CA GLN A 35 14.07 -12.47 -7.30
C GLN A 35 13.05 -13.04 -6.30
N ARG A 36 13.37 -14.17 -5.64
CA ARG A 36 12.47 -14.82 -4.65
C ARG A 36 12.04 -13.85 -3.55
N ILE A 37 12.96 -13.04 -3.04
CA ILE A 37 12.70 -12.06 -1.98
C ILE A 37 11.65 -11.03 -2.44
N SER A 38 11.80 -10.48 -3.65
CA SER A 38 10.87 -9.53 -4.21
C SER A 38 9.50 -10.14 -4.53
N MET A 39 9.46 -11.42 -4.92
CA MET A 39 8.19 -12.14 -5.13
C MET A 39 7.41 -12.28 -3.83
N ILE A 40 8.06 -12.74 -2.75
CA ILE A 40 7.41 -12.92 -1.44
C ILE A 40 6.90 -11.58 -0.92
N GLY A 41 7.72 -10.52 -0.99
CA GLY A 41 7.28 -9.20 -0.53
C GLY A 41 6.16 -8.60 -1.38
N SER A 42 6.08 -8.85 -2.70
CA SER A 42 4.92 -8.43 -3.51
C SER A 42 3.63 -9.14 -3.11
N ILE A 43 3.70 -10.42 -2.72
CA ILE A 43 2.53 -11.16 -2.22
C ILE A 43 2.08 -10.58 -0.88
N ILE A 44 3.02 -10.35 0.04
CA ILE A 44 2.75 -9.72 1.35
C ILE A 44 2.14 -8.33 1.13
N ASN A 45 2.66 -7.55 0.19
CA ASN A 45 2.14 -6.22 -0.13
C ASN A 45 0.68 -6.27 -0.59
N ILE A 46 0.32 -7.23 -1.45
CA ILE A 46 -1.07 -7.43 -1.87
C ILE A 46 -1.95 -7.77 -0.67
N CYS A 47 -1.52 -8.67 0.22
CA CYS A 47 -2.25 -8.98 1.45
C CYS A 47 -2.43 -7.72 2.32
N CYS A 48 -1.37 -6.93 2.53
CA CYS A 48 -1.45 -5.69 3.29
C CYS A 48 -2.44 -4.70 2.66
N ILE A 49 -2.43 -4.51 1.35
CA ILE A 49 -3.35 -3.61 0.63
C ILE A 49 -4.81 -3.99 0.88
N LEU A 50 -5.12 -5.28 1.02
CA LEU A 50 -6.48 -5.75 1.26
C LEU A 50 -6.86 -5.69 2.75
N PHE A 51 -5.99 -6.16 3.64
CA PHE A 51 -6.32 -6.30 5.05
C PHE A 51 -6.19 -4.99 5.84
N VAL A 52 -5.18 -4.16 5.56
CA VAL A 52 -4.92 -2.94 6.34
C VAL A 52 -6.10 -1.96 6.31
N PRO A 53 -6.71 -1.64 5.16
CA PRO A 53 -7.85 -0.74 5.11
C PRO A 53 -9.10 -1.34 5.79
N VAL A 54 -9.32 -2.66 5.64
CA VAL A 54 -10.46 -3.36 6.26
C VAL A 54 -10.34 -3.35 7.77
N PHE A 55 -9.17 -3.67 8.32
CA PHE A 55 -8.92 -3.62 9.76
C PHE A 55 -9.07 -2.20 10.31
N SER A 56 -8.59 -1.19 9.57
CA SER A 56 -8.78 0.21 9.95
C SER A 56 -10.26 0.60 9.97
N ALA A 57 -11.02 0.20 8.94
CA ALA A 57 -12.44 0.53 8.83
C ALA A 57 -13.25 -0.13 9.95
N LEU A 58 -13.03 -1.42 10.24
CA LEU A 58 -13.75 -2.15 11.28
C LEU A 58 -13.57 -1.54 12.67
N ASN A 59 -12.36 -1.09 13.03
CA ASN A 59 -12.09 -0.45 14.31
C ASN A 59 -12.56 1.02 14.37
N CYS A 60 -12.73 1.66 13.22
CA CYS A 60 -13.24 3.03 13.13
C CYS A 60 -14.76 3.11 12.96
N ILE A 61 -15.49 2.00 12.81
CA ILE A 61 -16.95 1.98 12.58
C ILE A 61 -17.76 2.38 13.84
N ALA A 62 -17.26 2.06 15.04
CA ALA A 62 -17.97 2.29 16.29
C ALA A 62 -17.56 3.60 17.02
N ARG A 63 -17.22 4.64 16.25
CA ARG A 63 -16.59 5.87 16.77
C ARG A 63 -17.59 6.97 17.15
N GLU A 64 -17.18 7.81 18.10
CA GLU A 64 -17.73 9.15 18.30
C GLU A 64 -16.79 10.19 17.65
N GLY A 65 -17.26 10.97 16.68
CA GLY A 65 -16.47 12.03 16.02
C GLY A 65 -15.82 11.66 14.68
N ASN A 66 -14.75 12.39 14.32
CA ASN A 66 -14.03 12.24 13.04
C ASN A 66 -13.02 11.09 13.11
N GLU A 67 -12.78 10.40 11.99
CA GLU A 67 -11.85 9.27 11.85
C GLU A 67 -10.44 9.60 12.30
N TRP A 68 -9.99 10.79 11.92
CA TRP A 68 -8.64 11.23 12.22
C TRP A 68 -8.41 11.40 13.72
N ASP A 69 -9.43 11.87 14.43
CA ASP A 69 -9.35 12.08 15.88
C ASP A 69 -9.46 10.74 16.63
N HIS A 70 -10.28 9.82 16.13
CA HIS A 70 -10.35 8.45 16.66
C HIS A 70 -9.02 7.72 16.51
N ILE A 71 -8.38 7.81 15.34
CA ILE A 71 -7.06 7.19 15.10
C ILE A 71 -6.00 7.79 16.04
N LYS A 72 -5.97 9.11 16.23
CA LYS A 72 -5.03 9.74 17.19
C LYS A 72 -5.24 9.27 18.61
N LEU A 73 -6.51 9.17 19.03
CA LEU A 73 -6.87 8.71 20.36
C LEU A 73 -6.43 7.26 20.56
N SER A 74 -6.76 6.37 19.62
CA SER A 74 -6.39 4.96 19.64
C SER A 74 -4.88 4.74 19.62
N VAL A 75 -4.12 5.59 18.91
CA VAL A 75 -2.64 5.56 18.94
C VAL A 75 -2.12 5.97 20.31
N SER A 76 -2.69 7.01 20.93
CA SER A 76 -2.33 7.44 22.28
C SER A 76 -2.70 6.41 23.35
N GLN A 77 -3.77 5.65 23.13
CA GLN A 77 -4.21 4.55 24.01
C GLN A 77 -3.41 3.26 23.78
N GLY A 78 -2.54 3.23 22.76
CA GLY A 78 -1.69 2.08 22.46
C GLY A 78 -2.48 0.86 21.94
N GLU A 79 -3.63 1.07 21.30
CA GLU A 79 -4.44 -0.04 20.80
C GLU A 79 -3.68 -0.82 19.72
N SER A 80 -3.53 -2.15 19.90
CA SER A 80 -2.69 -2.99 19.03
C SER A 80 -3.02 -2.91 17.53
N TRP A 81 -4.29 -2.65 17.19
CA TRP A 81 -4.72 -2.50 15.79
C TRP A 81 -4.18 -1.22 15.13
N THR A 82 -3.86 -0.18 15.89
CA THR A 82 -3.29 1.06 15.35
C THR A 82 -1.85 0.85 14.89
N PHE A 83 -1.05 0.07 15.62
CA PHE A 83 0.30 -0.29 15.19
C PHE A 83 0.30 -1.20 13.97
N TYR A 84 -0.65 -2.15 13.91
CA TYR A 84 -0.82 -3.00 12.73
C TYR A 84 -1.19 -2.18 11.49
N THR A 85 -2.16 -1.28 11.62
CA THR A 85 -2.61 -0.43 10.50
C THR A 85 -1.53 0.56 10.10
N LEU A 86 -0.87 1.24 11.04
CA LEU A 86 0.22 2.19 10.74
C LEU A 86 1.41 1.48 10.10
N GLY A 87 1.87 0.37 10.67
CA GLY A 87 2.96 -0.44 10.12
C GLY A 87 2.63 -0.99 8.74
N GLY A 88 1.39 -1.43 8.53
CA GLY A 88 0.89 -1.86 7.23
C GLY A 88 0.93 -0.78 6.17
N HIS A 89 0.49 0.45 6.49
CA HIS A 89 0.59 1.58 5.55
C HIS A 89 2.05 1.94 5.22
N ILE A 90 2.94 1.97 6.22
CA ILE A 90 4.37 2.21 6.01
C ILE A 90 4.96 1.13 5.09
N TYR A 91 4.63 -0.14 5.34
CA TYR A 91 5.08 -1.25 4.51
C TYR A 91 4.62 -1.10 3.06
N ILE A 92 3.33 -0.79 2.84
CA ILE A 92 2.78 -0.60 1.49
C ILE A 92 3.51 0.52 0.76
N LEU A 93 3.79 1.64 1.45
CA LEU A 93 4.47 2.78 0.87
C LEU A 93 5.92 2.44 0.50
N VAL A 94 6.69 1.90 1.44
CA VAL A 94 8.09 1.52 1.22
C VAL A 94 8.22 0.47 0.12
N TRP A 95 7.38 -0.56 0.15
CA TRP A 95 7.43 -1.64 -0.84
C TRP A 95 7.06 -1.15 -2.24
N THR A 96 6.04 -0.30 -2.34
CA THR A 96 5.64 0.31 -3.61
C THR A 96 6.78 1.13 -4.22
N LEU A 97 7.49 1.94 -3.42
CA LEU A 97 8.64 2.72 -3.89
C LEU A 97 9.78 1.81 -4.39
N LEU A 98 10.08 0.72 -3.67
CA LEU A 98 11.06 -0.28 -4.09
C LEU A 98 10.66 -0.95 -5.40
N LEU A 99 9.37 -1.28 -5.58
CA LEU A 99 8.86 -1.87 -6.82
C LEU A 99 8.99 -0.92 -8.01
N ILE A 100 8.68 0.36 -7.83
CA ILE A 100 8.87 1.38 -8.88
C ILE A 100 10.33 1.40 -9.33
N TRP A 101 11.26 1.42 -8.38
CA TRP A 101 12.70 1.42 -8.68
C TRP A 101 13.17 0.12 -9.35
N LEU A 102 12.70 -1.05 -8.89
CA LEU A 102 13.01 -2.34 -9.49
C LEU A 102 12.47 -2.45 -10.92
N LEU A 103 11.23 -2.05 -11.15
CA LEU A 103 10.61 -2.05 -12.48
C LEU A 103 11.35 -1.09 -13.41
N PHE A 104 11.71 0.12 -12.95
CA PHE A 104 12.50 1.07 -13.73
C PHE A 104 13.84 0.49 -14.18
N ARG A 105 14.55 -0.21 -13.27
CA ARG A 105 15.80 -0.92 -13.60
C ARG A 105 15.58 -2.04 -14.63
N LEU A 106 14.51 -2.82 -14.49
CA LEU A 106 14.17 -3.90 -15.42
C LEU A 106 13.86 -3.35 -16.83
N PHE A 107 13.08 -2.27 -16.91
CA PHE A 107 12.77 -1.61 -18.19
C PHE A 107 14.03 -1.04 -18.85
N LYS A 108 14.92 -0.38 -18.08
CA LYS A 108 16.18 0.13 -18.60
C LYS A 108 17.06 -0.99 -19.15
N ARG A 109 17.19 -2.12 -18.43
CA ARG A 109 17.98 -3.27 -18.88
C ARG A 109 17.41 -3.88 -20.16
N LYS A 110 16.10 -4.10 -20.23
CA LYS A 110 15.44 -4.68 -21.41
C LYS A 110 15.64 -3.81 -22.64
N ARG A 111 15.63 -2.48 -22.49
CA ARG A 111 15.91 -1.54 -23.59
C ARG A 111 17.34 -1.69 -24.13
N MET A 112 18.34 -1.78 -23.25
CA MET A 112 19.75 -1.94 -23.65
C MET A 112 20.02 -3.26 -24.39
N GLU A 113 19.33 -4.34 -23.99
CA GLU A 113 19.47 -5.66 -24.65
C GLU A 113 18.88 -5.67 -26.07
N ILE A 114 17.92 -4.78 -26.39
CA ILE A 114 17.36 -4.62 -27.74
C ILE A 114 18.32 -3.83 -28.62
N THR A 115 18.86 -2.71 -28.13
CA THR A 115 19.76 -1.83 -28.91
C THR A 115 21.12 -2.46 -29.26
N MET A 116 21.55 -3.51 -28.55
CA MET A 116 22.80 -4.23 -28.88
C MET A 116 22.61 -5.40 -29.85
N LYS A 117 21.36 -5.70 -30.24
CA LYS A 117 21.03 -6.77 -31.19
C LYS A 117 20.70 -6.25 -32.59
N GLU A 118 20.57 -4.94 -32.75
CA GLU A 118 20.45 -4.22 -34.03
C GLU A 118 21.84 -3.80 -34.51
#